data_AF-A0A3D4VST8-F1
#
_entry.id   AF-A0A3D4VST8-F1
#
_cell.length_a   1.000
_cell.length_b   1.000
_cell.length_c   1.000
_cell.angle_alpha   90.00
_cell.angle_beta   90.00
_cell.angle_gamma   90.00
#
_symmetry.space_group_name_H-M   'P 1'
#
loop_
_entity.id
_entity.type
_entity.pdbx_description
1 polymer ?
#
loop_
_entity_poly.entity_id
_entity_poly.type
_entity_poly.pdbx_seq_one_letter_code
_entity_poly.pdbx_strand_id
1 'polypeptide(L)'
;MEDKFGRKLNYLRISVTDLCNYRCQYCMPENGIEHLKHNEILSFEEQYTIIREFVALGVTKVRITGGEPLVRHGILNFIESVARLKPIEDLAITTNGSLLKPLAQSLKDRGLHRVNLSLDTLKSDRFKLLTRGGNLQDVLDGLHEAMRVGLKVKINCVLNRGINDDEIDDFIQLTETLGIDVRFIELMPIGDNVNYAITHFVSNESILEAHPELVQIEAEDPSSPAKYYQYKNAKGKVGLISPLSCNFCSHCNRLRITPEGFLKPCLHSDIELDLRTPLRSGESILPVIKEAFAVKPEKHLLEEHKTIIRGMSRIGG
;
A
#
# COMPACT_ATOMS: atom_id res chain seq x y z
N MET A 1 12.90 13.19 -11.70
CA MET A 1 13.53 14.18 -10.80
C MET A 1 14.16 13.47 -9.60
N GLU A 2 15.13 14.12 -8.95
CA GLU A 2 15.82 13.63 -7.75
C GLU A 2 15.57 14.57 -6.56
N ASP A 3 15.64 14.03 -5.36
CA ASP A 3 15.61 14.83 -4.13
C ASP A 3 17.02 15.25 -3.66
N LYS A 4 17.10 15.92 -2.50
CA LYS A 4 18.37 16.41 -1.92
C LYS A 4 19.37 15.31 -1.54
N PHE A 5 18.95 14.05 -1.55
CA PHE A 5 19.79 12.88 -1.21
C PHE A 5 20.10 12.03 -2.45
N GLY A 6 19.80 12.53 -3.66
CA GLY A 6 20.05 11.81 -4.92
C GLY A 6 19.05 10.68 -5.19
N ARG A 7 17.92 10.62 -4.48
CA ARG A 7 16.91 9.57 -4.70
C ARG A 7 16.03 9.94 -5.88
N LYS A 8 15.99 9.09 -6.90
CA LYS A 8 15.07 9.24 -8.04
C LYS A 8 13.65 8.87 -7.61
N LEU A 9 12.75 9.86 -7.58
CA LEU A 9 11.35 9.64 -7.18
C LEU A 9 10.51 9.26 -8.42
N ASN A 10 10.38 7.96 -8.68
CA ASN A 10 9.64 7.42 -9.84
C ASN A 10 8.39 6.62 -9.46
N TYR A 11 7.97 6.65 -8.19
CA TYR A 11 6.84 5.88 -7.68
C TYR A 11 5.83 6.77 -6.95
N LEU A 12 4.65 6.92 -7.54
CA LEU A 12 3.52 7.63 -6.95
C LEU A 12 2.51 6.66 -6.34
N ARG A 13 2.07 6.95 -5.12
CA ARG A 13 0.91 6.31 -4.49
C ARG A 13 -0.20 7.33 -4.33
N ILE A 14 -1.41 6.98 -4.75
CA ILE A 14 -2.55 7.90 -4.70
C ILE A 14 -3.72 7.21 -4.02
N SER A 15 -4.20 7.84 -2.95
CA SER A 15 -5.40 7.42 -2.25
C SER A 15 -6.61 8.01 -2.97
N VAL A 16 -7.45 7.16 -3.54
CA VAL A 16 -8.61 7.62 -4.30
C VAL A 16 -9.82 7.87 -3.42
N THR A 17 -9.85 7.45 -2.17
CA THR A 17 -11.00 7.66 -1.28
C THR A 17 -10.56 7.47 0.16
N ASP A 18 -11.29 8.05 1.11
CA ASP A 18 -11.21 7.75 2.54
C ASP A 18 -12.21 6.67 2.98
N LEU A 19 -13.11 6.24 2.09
CA LEU A 19 -14.10 5.21 2.36
C LEU A 19 -13.46 3.83 2.38
N CYS A 20 -13.91 2.99 3.30
CA CYS A 20 -13.56 1.57 3.37
C CYS A 20 -14.78 0.77 3.80
N ASN A 21 -14.96 -0.42 3.23
CA ASN A 21 -16.01 -1.36 3.62
C ASN A 21 -15.63 -2.21 4.85
N TYR A 22 -14.42 -2.07 5.38
CA TYR A 22 -13.96 -2.67 6.65
C TYR A 22 -13.52 -1.62 7.65
N ARG A 23 -13.45 -2.00 8.94
CA ARG A 23 -12.93 -1.18 10.04
C ARG A 23 -11.84 -1.92 10.79
N CYS A 24 -10.75 -2.25 10.09
CA CYS A 24 -9.68 -3.07 10.64
C CYS A 24 -9.08 -2.47 11.93
N GLN A 25 -8.88 -3.30 12.96
CA GLN A 25 -8.48 -2.86 14.31
C GLN A 25 -7.23 -1.96 14.32
N TYR A 26 -6.21 -2.30 13.53
CA TYR A 26 -4.97 -1.52 13.45
C TYR A 26 -5.02 -0.31 12.50
N CYS A 27 -6.11 -0.12 11.76
CA CYS A 27 -6.21 0.87 10.69
C CYS A 27 -7.22 1.99 11.01
N MET A 28 -8.32 1.63 11.66
CA MET A 28 -9.46 2.51 11.91
C MET A 28 -10.05 2.22 13.31
N PRO A 29 -10.46 3.26 14.07
CA PRO A 29 -11.20 3.06 15.32
C PRO A 29 -12.52 2.33 15.09
N GLU A 30 -13.08 1.74 16.15
CA GLU A 30 -14.29 0.92 16.09
C GLU A 30 -15.51 1.68 15.55
N ASN A 31 -15.67 2.92 16.00
CA ASN A 31 -16.74 3.81 15.55
C ASN A 31 -16.53 4.34 14.12
N GLY A 32 -15.44 3.97 13.45
CA GLY A 32 -15.05 4.50 12.16
C GLY A 32 -14.43 5.90 12.25
N ILE A 33 -14.10 6.46 11.08
CA ILE A 33 -13.65 7.84 10.96
C ILE A 33 -14.77 8.72 10.41
N GLU A 34 -14.72 10.00 10.75
CA GLU A 34 -15.53 11.01 10.05
C GLU A 34 -15.12 11.05 8.57
N HIS A 35 -16.11 10.86 7.71
CA HIS A 35 -15.91 10.83 6.27
C HIS A 35 -15.81 12.24 5.70
N LEU A 36 -14.92 12.38 4.72
CA LEU A 36 -14.80 13.61 3.94
C LEU A 36 -16.08 13.86 3.16
N LYS A 37 -16.43 15.13 3.00
CA LYS A 37 -17.51 15.52 2.09
C LYS A 37 -17.06 15.26 0.66
N HIS A 38 -18.04 14.98 -0.21
CA HIS A 38 -17.77 14.67 -1.61
C HIS A 38 -16.93 15.73 -2.33
N ASN A 39 -17.13 17.02 -2.02
CA ASN A 39 -16.40 18.15 -2.60
C ASN A 39 -14.98 18.35 -2.03
N GLU A 40 -14.66 17.71 -0.91
CA GLU A 40 -13.34 17.76 -0.29
C GLU A 40 -12.37 16.74 -0.91
N ILE A 41 -12.91 15.65 -1.46
CA ILE A 41 -12.16 14.61 -2.15
C ILE A 41 -11.85 15.07 -3.58
N LEU A 42 -10.63 14.79 -4.06
CA LEU A 42 -10.27 15.03 -5.45
C LEU A 42 -11.12 14.18 -6.40
N SER A 43 -11.63 14.80 -7.46
CA SER A 43 -12.28 14.10 -8.57
C SER A 43 -11.28 13.19 -9.31
N PHE A 44 -11.77 12.25 -10.13
CA PHE A 44 -10.85 11.40 -10.90
C PHE A 44 -10.13 12.19 -11.99
N GLU A 45 -10.75 13.23 -12.52
CA GLU A 45 -10.17 14.17 -13.48
C GLU A 45 -9.03 14.99 -12.83
N GLU A 46 -9.24 15.45 -11.59
CA GLU A 46 -8.20 16.13 -10.80
C GLU A 46 -7.02 15.18 -10.52
N GLN A 47 -7.31 13.96 -10.06
CA GLN A 47 -6.28 12.95 -9.79
C GLN A 47 -5.53 12.54 -11.07
N TYR A 48 -6.24 12.38 -12.18
CA TYR A 48 -5.64 12.08 -13.48
C TYR A 48 -4.68 13.20 -13.92
N THR A 49 -5.10 14.46 -13.75
CA THR A 49 -4.25 15.62 -14.05
C THR A 49 -2.98 15.59 -13.22
N ILE A 50 -3.08 15.35 -11.91
CA ILE A 50 -1.92 15.23 -11.03
C ILE A 50 -1.00 14.08 -11.46
N ILE A 51 -1.53 12.88 -11.69
CA ILE A 51 -0.73 11.72 -12.12
C ILE A 51 -0.01 12.03 -13.43
N ARG A 52 -0.66 12.68 -14.39
CA ARG A 52 -0.05 13.07 -15.66
C ARG A 52 1.15 13.99 -15.47
N GLU A 53 1.07 14.97 -14.59
CA GLU A 53 2.21 15.84 -14.26
C GLU A 53 3.37 15.04 -13.64
N PHE A 54 3.08 14.12 -12.72
CA PHE A 54 4.11 13.25 -12.14
C PHE A 54 4.76 12.32 -13.18
N VAL A 55 3.97 11.76 -14.10
CA VAL A 55 4.48 10.94 -15.20
C VAL A 55 5.41 11.75 -16.10
N ALA A 56 5.06 13.01 -16.41
CA ALA A 56 5.93 13.93 -17.16
C ALA A 56 7.25 14.23 -16.43
N LEU A 57 7.28 14.14 -15.10
CA LEU A 57 8.49 14.30 -14.27
C LEU A 57 9.30 13.02 -14.06
N GLY A 58 8.87 11.91 -14.69
CA GLY A 58 9.59 10.63 -14.73
C GLY A 58 9.04 9.55 -13.78
N VAL A 59 7.80 9.70 -13.28
CA VAL A 59 7.12 8.59 -12.60
C VAL A 59 6.75 7.50 -13.59
N THR A 60 7.19 6.27 -13.31
CA THR A 60 6.87 5.08 -14.12
C THR A 60 6.02 4.07 -13.35
N LYS A 61 5.90 4.22 -12.03
CA LYS A 61 5.12 3.33 -11.16
C LYS A 61 4.01 4.11 -10.48
N VAL A 62 2.77 3.64 -10.60
CA VAL A 62 1.60 4.21 -9.93
C VAL A 62 0.89 3.13 -9.13
N ARG A 63 0.66 3.40 -7.84
CA ARG A 63 -0.16 2.56 -6.97
C ARG A 63 -1.42 3.29 -6.55
N ILE A 64 -2.56 2.72 -6.92
CA ILE A 64 -3.89 3.15 -6.51
C ILE A 64 -4.22 2.51 -5.16
N THR A 65 -4.63 3.32 -4.19
CA THR A 65 -5.08 2.91 -2.86
C THR A 65 -6.32 3.70 -2.46
N GLY A 66 -6.72 3.66 -1.20
CA GLY A 66 -7.81 4.45 -0.63
C GLY A 66 -7.79 4.34 0.89
N GLY A 67 -8.99 4.33 1.48
CA GLY A 67 -9.40 3.20 2.30
C GLY A 67 -9.45 1.95 1.42
N GLU A 68 -10.63 1.59 0.91
CA GLU A 68 -10.79 0.54 -0.10
C GLU A 68 -11.03 1.16 -1.49
N PRO A 69 -10.07 1.13 -2.44
CA PRO A 69 -10.26 1.77 -3.74
C PRO A 69 -11.42 1.20 -4.55
N LEU A 70 -11.75 -0.09 -4.39
CA LEU A 70 -12.83 -0.73 -5.14
C LEU A 70 -14.23 -0.29 -4.72
N VAL A 71 -14.40 0.41 -3.58
CA VAL A 71 -15.70 1.00 -3.23
C VAL A 71 -15.98 2.31 -3.98
N ARG A 72 -14.97 2.96 -4.56
CA ARG A 72 -15.17 4.25 -5.24
C ARG A 72 -15.75 4.02 -6.64
N HIS A 73 -17.01 4.45 -6.83
CA HIS A 73 -17.68 4.39 -8.13
C HIS A 73 -16.85 5.09 -9.23
N GLY A 74 -16.71 4.43 -10.38
CA GLY A 74 -15.92 4.91 -11.52
C GLY A 74 -14.46 4.45 -11.54
N ILE A 75 -14.01 3.67 -10.54
CA ILE A 75 -12.63 3.20 -10.43
C ILE A 75 -12.11 2.49 -11.69
N LEU A 76 -12.95 1.71 -12.37
CA LEU A 76 -12.58 1.02 -13.60
C LEU A 76 -12.16 1.98 -14.72
N ASN A 77 -12.94 3.04 -14.96
CA ASN A 77 -12.63 4.06 -15.98
C ASN A 77 -11.39 4.87 -15.59
N PHE A 78 -11.20 5.12 -14.29
CA PHE A 78 -10.00 5.78 -13.80
C PHE A 78 -8.74 4.94 -14.03
N ILE A 79 -8.77 3.64 -13.71
CA ILE A 79 -7.66 2.71 -13.99
C ILE A 79 -7.32 2.70 -15.47
N GLU A 80 -8.34 2.60 -16.35
CA GLU A 80 -8.13 2.64 -17.80
C GLU A 80 -7.44 3.94 -18.25
N SER A 81 -7.89 5.08 -17.71
CA SER A 81 -7.31 6.38 -18.06
C SER A 81 -5.84 6.48 -17.64
N VAL A 82 -5.51 6.03 -16.43
CA VAL A 82 -4.14 6.01 -15.93
C VAL A 82 -3.28 5.03 -16.74
N ALA A 83 -3.78 3.83 -17.06
CA ALA A 83 -3.04 2.81 -17.81
C ALA A 83 -2.60 3.28 -19.20
N ARG A 84 -3.31 4.25 -19.80
CA ARG A 84 -2.97 4.83 -21.10
C ARG A 84 -1.81 5.83 -21.03
N LEU A 85 -1.46 6.35 -19.84
CA LEU A 85 -0.33 7.25 -19.67
C LEU A 85 0.99 6.51 -19.91
N LYS A 86 1.88 7.11 -20.71
CA LYS A 86 3.23 6.62 -20.97
C LYS A 86 4.25 7.52 -20.26
N PRO A 87 5.34 6.99 -19.68
CA PRO A 87 5.77 5.59 -19.72
C PRO A 87 5.42 4.80 -18.44
N ILE A 88 4.13 4.69 -18.07
CA ILE A 88 3.77 3.84 -16.91
C ILE A 88 4.09 2.38 -17.23
N GLU A 89 4.96 1.79 -16.41
CA GLU A 89 5.45 0.40 -16.50
C GLU A 89 4.78 -0.51 -15.45
N ASP A 90 4.37 0.07 -14.32
CA ASP A 90 3.71 -0.67 -13.24
C ASP A 90 2.52 0.14 -12.72
N LEU A 91 1.33 -0.41 -12.95
CA LEU A 91 0.06 0.12 -12.45
C LEU A 91 -0.53 -0.94 -11.53
N ALA A 92 -0.54 -0.65 -10.24
CA ALA A 92 -0.99 -1.59 -9.23
C ALA A 92 -2.10 -1.00 -8.36
N ILE A 93 -2.93 -1.88 -7.81
CA ILE A 93 -3.93 -1.52 -6.81
C ILE A 93 -3.60 -2.22 -5.48
N THR A 94 -3.83 -1.56 -4.35
CA THR A 94 -3.87 -2.21 -3.04
C THR A 94 -5.31 -2.25 -2.56
N THR A 95 -5.81 -3.45 -2.25
CA THR A 95 -7.22 -3.70 -1.90
C THR A 95 -7.29 -4.79 -0.84
N ASN A 96 -8.34 -4.76 -0.02
CA ASN A 96 -8.71 -5.86 0.88
C ASN A 96 -9.30 -7.07 0.12
N GLY A 97 -9.61 -6.94 -1.16
CA GLY A 97 -10.00 -8.05 -2.04
C GLY A 97 -11.47 -8.44 -2.02
N SER A 98 -12.26 -7.96 -1.07
CA SER A 98 -13.68 -8.34 -0.92
C SER A 98 -14.55 -8.06 -2.16
N LEU A 99 -14.19 -7.03 -2.94
CA LEU A 99 -14.88 -6.65 -4.18
C LEU A 99 -14.13 -7.09 -5.44
N LEU A 100 -13.04 -7.85 -5.28
CA LEU A 100 -12.14 -8.15 -6.39
C LEU A 100 -12.73 -9.18 -7.35
N LYS A 101 -13.45 -10.19 -6.85
CA LYS A 101 -14.04 -11.26 -7.69
C LYS A 101 -14.87 -10.71 -8.86
N PRO A 102 -15.88 -9.85 -8.68
CA PRO A 102 -16.65 -9.32 -9.80
C PRO A 102 -15.87 -8.33 -10.68
N LEU A 103 -14.75 -7.78 -10.22
CA LEU A 103 -14.04 -6.68 -10.90
C LEU A 103 -12.72 -7.09 -11.56
N ALA A 104 -12.13 -8.23 -11.21
CA ALA A 104 -10.77 -8.60 -11.59
C ALA A 104 -10.56 -8.64 -13.12
N GLN A 105 -11.49 -9.27 -13.86
CA GLN A 105 -11.42 -9.32 -15.33
C GLN A 105 -11.45 -7.91 -15.92
N SER A 106 -12.40 -7.07 -15.49
CA SER A 106 -12.50 -5.69 -15.97
C SER A 106 -11.26 -4.86 -15.63
N LEU A 107 -10.68 -5.03 -14.44
CA LEU A 107 -9.44 -4.37 -14.04
C LEU A 107 -8.28 -4.78 -14.96
N LYS A 108 -8.16 -6.09 -15.25
CA LYS A 108 -7.13 -6.63 -16.15
C LYS A 108 -7.28 -6.06 -17.57
N ASP A 109 -8.48 -6.12 -18.13
CA ASP A 109 -8.78 -5.65 -19.49
C ASP A 109 -8.50 -4.15 -19.65
N ARG A 110 -8.63 -3.39 -18.55
CA ARG A 110 -8.36 -1.95 -18.47
C ARG A 110 -6.90 -1.60 -18.19
N GLY A 111 -6.00 -2.58 -18.21
CA GLY A 111 -4.57 -2.36 -18.12
C GLY A 111 -4.00 -2.35 -16.70
N LEU A 112 -4.73 -2.86 -15.70
CA LEU A 112 -4.13 -3.12 -14.39
C LEU A 112 -3.08 -4.24 -14.50
N HIS A 113 -1.90 -4.01 -13.94
CA HIS A 113 -0.79 -4.98 -14.01
C HIS A 113 -0.79 -5.95 -12.81
N ARG A 114 -1.02 -5.43 -11.60
CA ARG A 114 -0.86 -6.18 -10.35
C ARG A 114 -1.83 -5.76 -9.24
N VAL A 115 -2.22 -6.73 -8.42
CA VAL A 115 -2.93 -6.53 -7.17
C VAL A 115 -2.00 -6.79 -5.98
N ASN A 116 -2.00 -5.88 -5.01
CA ASN A 116 -1.49 -6.15 -3.66
C ASN A 116 -2.70 -6.38 -2.77
N LEU A 117 -2.92 -7.63 -2.37
CA LEU A 117 -4.03 -8.05 -1.54
C LEU A 117 -3.65 -7.91 -0.07
N SER A 118 -4.41 -7.14 0.71
CA SER A 118 -4.25 -7.11 2.17
C SER A 118 -5.04 -8.26 2.78
N LEU A 119 -4.34 -9.22 3.39
CA LEU A 119 -4.91 -10.40 4.02
C LEU A 119 -4.09 -10.78 5.25
N ASP A 120 -4.66 -10.57 6.43
CA ASP A 120 -3.93 -10.67 7.70
C ASP A 120 -4.23 -11.97 8.46
N THR A 121 -5.15 -12.83 8.01
CA THR A 121 -5.42 -14.14 8.63
C THR A 121 -6.13 -15.04 7.64
N LEU A 122 -5.90 -16.35 7.76
CA LEU A 122 -6.56 -17.41 7.00
C LEU A 122 -7.66 -18.10 7.83
N LYS A 123 -7.93 -17.64 9.06
CA LYS A 123 -9.06 -18.13 9.87
C LYS A 123 -10.25 -17.16 9.79
N SER A 124 -11.42 -17.67 9.41
CA SER A 124 -12.64 -16.86 9.23
C SER A 124 -13.06 -16.07 10.48
N ASP A 125 -13.01 -16.68 11.67
CA ASP A 125 -13.42 -16.01 12.91
C ASP A 125 -12.47 -14.85 13.27
N ARG A 126 -11.16 -15.06 13.10
CA ARG A 126 -10.15 -14.01 13.28
C ARG A 126 -10.30 -12.92 12.24
N PHE A 127 -10.56 -13.27 10.99
CA PHE A 127 -10.78 -12.30 9.92
C PHE A 127 -11.96 -11.39 10.25
N LYS A 128 -13.08 -11.99 10.66
CA LYS A 128 -14.28 -11.27 11.07
C LYS A 128 -14.02 -10.35 12.26
N LEU A 129 -13.24 -10.80 13.25
CA LEU A 129 -12.86 -9.99 14.41
C LEU A 129 -11.94 -8.81 14.02
N LEU A 130 -10.90 -9.09 13.23
CA LEU A 130 -9.90 -8.10 12.82
C LEU A 130 -10.51 -7.00 11.96
N THR A 131 -11.36 -7.37 10.99
CA THR A 131 -12.00 -6.44 10.04
C THR A 131 -13.28 -5.80 10.59
N ARG A 132 -13.77 -6.27 11.75
CA ARG A 132 -15.06 -5.93 12.37
C ARG A 132 -16.25 -6.22 11.45
N GLY A 133 -16.36 -7.47 11.02
CA GLY A 133 -17.52 -8.01 10.31
C GLY A 133 -17.27 -8.50 8.87
N GLY A 134 -16.04 -8.45 8.38
CA GLY A 134 -15.70 -8.92 7.05
C GLY A 134 -15.80 -10.44 6.90
N ASN A 135 -15.88 -10.87 5.64
CA ASN A 135 -15.96 -12.28 5.26
C ASN A 135 -14.68 -12.68 4.51
N LEU A 136 -13.95 -13.67 5.05
CA LEU A 136 -12.72 -14.16 4.47
C LEU A 136 -12.94 -14.79 3.09
N GLN A 137 -14.08 -15.47 2.88
CA GLN A 137 -14.34 -16.17 1.63
C GLN A 137 -14.42 -15.21 0.45
N ASP A 138 -14.97 -14.01 0.64
CA ASP A 138 -15.06 -12.98 -0.42
C ASP A 138 -13.65 -12.55 -0.88
N VAL A 139 -12.69 -12.50 0.06
CA VAL A 139 -11.29 -12.15 -0.21
C VAL A 139 -10.57 -13.29 -0.93
N LEU A 140 -10.75 -14.54 -0.48
CA LEU A 140 -10.14 -15.71 -1.12
C LEU A 140 -10.69 -15.93 -2.52
N ASP A 141 -11.99 -15.77 -2.72
CA ASP A 141 -12.60 -15.80 -4.05
C ASP A 141 -12.03 -14.70 -4.96
N GLY A 142 -11.84 -13.50 -4.42
CA GLY A 142 -11.18 -12.40 -5.12
C GLY A 142 -9.72 -12.69 -5.50
N LEU A 143 -8.96 -13.31 -4.59
CA LEU A 143 -7.59 -13.77 -4.84
C LEU A 143 -7.55 -14.76 -6.01
N HIS A 144 -8.36 -15.82 -5.94
CA HIS A 144 -8.40 -16.85 -6.97
C HIS A 144 -8.83 -16.30 -8.32
N GLU A 145 -9.81 -15.40 -8.35
CA GLU A 145 -10.27 -14.78 -9.58
C GLU A 145 -9.22 -13.85 -10.19
N ALA A 146 -8.52 -13.06 -9.38
CA ALA A 146 -7.40 -12.23 -9.85
C ALA A 146 -6.28 -13.07 -10.47
N MET A 147 -5.95 -14.21 -9.85
CA MET A 147 -4.99 -15.16 -10.42
C MET A 147 -5.50 -15.77 -11.72
N ARG A 148 -6.78 -16.19 -11.77
CA ARG A 148 -7.42 -16.81 -12.94
C ARG A 148 -7.37 -15.92 -14.18
N VAL A 149 -7.61 -14.62 -14.02
CA VAL A 149 -7.56 -13.63 -15.13
C VAL A 149 -6.13 -13.19 -15.49
N GLY A 150 -5.12 -13.71 -14.79
CA GLY A 150 -3.71 -13.41 -15.06
C GLY A 150 -3.25 -12.04 -14.55
N LEU A 151 -3.87 -11.50 -13.49
CA LEU A 151 -3.26 -10.41 -12.72
C LEU A 151 -2.12 -10.99 -11.89
N LYS A 152 -0.99 -10.26 -11.81
CA LYS A 152 0.02 -10.59 -10.80
C LYS A 152 -0.60 -10.31 -9.43
N VAL A 153 -0.44 -11.20 -8.46
CA VAL A 153 -0.95 -11.00 -7.10
C VAL A 153 0.18 -11.14 -6.10
N LYS A 154 0.18 -10.25 -5.09
CA LYS A 154 1.02 -10.35 -3.90
C LYS A 154 0.15 -10.19 -2.67
N ILE A 155 0.37 -11.02 -1.65
CA ILE A 155 -0.28 -10.85 -0.35
C ILE A 155 0.57 -9.94 0.53
N ASN A 156 -0.09 -9.04 1.24
CA ASN A 156 0.45 -8.28 2.36
C ASN A 156 -0.25 -8.77 3.63
N CYS A 157 0.52 -9.28 4.57
CA CYS A 157 0.07 -9.67 5.90
C CYS A 157 0.81 -8.80 6.92
N VAL A 158 0.08 -7.98 7.67
CA VAL A 158 0.62 -7.25 8.81
C VAL A 158 0.63 -8.19 10.01
N LEU A 159 1.79 -8.43 10.59
CA LEU A 159 1.90 -9.33 11.74
C LEU A 159 1.48 -8.63 13.04
N ASN A 160 0.65 -9.33 13.80
CA ASN A 160 0.07 -8.91 15.07
C ASN A 160 0.25 -10.04 16.08
N ARG A 161 1.09 -9.79 17.09
CA ARG A 161 1.41 -10.74 18.17
C ARG A 161 0.14 -11.20 18.88
N GLY A 162 0.01 -12.51 19.10
CA GLY A 162 -1.15 -13.12 19.76
C GLY A 162 -2.42 -13.10 18.92
N ILE A 163 -2.35 -12.73 17.63
CA ILE A 163 -3.51 -12.67 16.74
C ILE A 163 -3.30 -13.54 15.51
N ASN A 164 -2.23 -13.32 14.75
CA ASN A 164 -1.94 -14.03 13.50
C ASN A 164 -0.49 -14.49 13.36
N ASP A 165 0.33 -14.30 14.40
CA ASP A 165 1.73 -14.74 14.44
C ASP A 165 1.86 -16.26 14.49
N ASP A 166 0.80 -16.98 14.86
CA ASP A 166 0.69 -18.43 14.74
C ASP A 166 0.31 -18.92 13.33
N GLU A 167 0.00 -18.02 12.39
CA GLU A 167 -0.36 -18.36 10.99
C GLU A 167 0.79 -18.10 10.00
N ILE A 168 1.99 -17.76 10.47
CA ILE A 168 3.15 -17.47 9.62
C ILE A 168 3.43 -18.64 8.65
N ASP A 169 3.44 -19.87 9.16
CA ASP A 169 3.67 -21.09 8.36
C ASP A 169 2.57 -21.29 7.32
N ASP A 170 1.30 -21.09 7.70
CA ASP A 170 0.14 -21.20 6.82
C ASP A 170 0.27 -20.21 5.64
N PHE A 171 0.72 -18.98 5.92
CA PHE A 171 0.99 -17.95 4.90
C PHE A 171 2.20 -18.28 4.03
N ILE A 172 3.31 -18.77 4.60
CA ILE A 172 4.49 -19.21 3.86
C ILE A 172 4.11 -20.33 2.88
N GLN A 173 3.26 -21.27 3.29
CA GLN A 173 2.80 -22.38 2.45
C GLN A 173 2.06 -21.90 1.18
N LEU A 174 1.47 -20.71 1.18
CA LEU A 174 0.86 -20.12 -0.03
C LEU A 174 1.90 -19.83 -1.13
N THR A 175 3.15 -19.57 -0.76
CA THR A 175 4.24 -19.36 -1.73
C THR A 175 4.56 -20.62 -2.53
N GLU A 176 4.29 -21.81 -1.97
CA GLU A 176 4.48 -23.10 -2.62
C GLU A 176 3.23 -23.53 -3.37
N THR A 177 2.09 -23.52 -2.67
CA THR A 177 0.82 -24.06 -3.18
C THR A 177 0.21 -23.21 -4.30
N LEU A 178 0.27 -21.88 -4.15
CA LEU A 178 -0.28 -20.93 -5.12
C LEU A 178 0.79 -20.24 -5.98
N GLY A 179 2.07 -20.32 -5.57
CA GLY A 179 3.16 -19.67 -6.30
C GLY A 179 3.13 -18.14 -6.24
N ILE A 180 2.47 -17.58 -5.22
CA ILE A 180 2.33 -16.13 -5.03
C ILE A 180 3.35 -15.59 -4.03
N ASP A 181 3.72 -14.31 -4.17
CA ASP A 181 4.56 -13.66 -3.16
C ASP A 181 3.72 -13.31 -1.93
N VAL A 182 4.22 -13.64 -0.75
CA VAL A 182 3.62 -13.27 0.54
C VAL A 182 4.58 -12.35 1.27
N ARG A 183 4.11 -11.17 1.65
CA ARG A 183 4.91 -10.16 2.33
C ARG A 183 4.42 -9.94 3.75
N PHE A 184 5.30 -10.22 4.70
CA PHE A 184 5.10 -9.89 6.10
C PHE A 184 5.55 -8.46 6.37
N ILE A 185 4.69 -7.69 7.03
CA ILE A 185 4.90 -6.27 7.31
C ILE A 185 4.89 -6.09 8.83
N GLU A 186 5.93 -5.47 9.37
CA GLU A 186 5.94 -5.09 10.78
C GLU A 186 4.90 -4.01 11.04
N LEU A 187 4.17 -4.18 12.14
CA LEU A 187 3.14 -3.25 12.56
C LEU A 187 3.75 -1.90 12.98
N MET A 188 3.43 -0.85 12.24
CA MET A 188 3.98 0.49 12.47
C MET A 188 3.11 1.29 13.47
N PRO A 189 3.71 1.97 14.46
CA PRO A 189 3.00 2.86 15.37
C PRO A 189 2.68 4.19 14.68
N ILE A 190 1.48 4.30 14.11
CA ILE A 190 1.05 5.47 13.32
C ILE A 190 -0.31 5.97 13.81
N GLY A 191 -0.42 7.28 14.07
CA GLY A 191 -1.65 7.95 14.47
C GLY A 191 -2.28 7.30 15.71
N ASP A 192 -3.59 7.02 15.65
CA ASP A 192 -4.34 6.42 16.75
C ASP A 192 -3.92 4.98 17.08
N ASN A 193 -3.12 4.33 16.23
CA ASN A 193 -2.72 2.93 16.38
C ASN A 193 -1.43 2.73 17.20
N VAL A 194 -0.82 3.78 17.74
CA VAL A 194 0.49 3.69 18.41
C VAL A 194 0.51 2.65 19.54
N ASN A 195 -0.44 2.71 20.47
CA ASN A 195 -0.47 1.78 21.61
C ASN A 195 -0.69 0.33 21.15
N TYR A 196 -1.65 0.13 20.24
CA TYR A 196 -1.93 -1.19 19.69
C TYR A 196 -0.71 -1.77 18.95
N ALA A 197 -0.01 -0.94 18.18
CA ALA A 197 1.19 -1.34 17.44
C ALA A 197 2.33 -1.79 18.35
N ILE A 198 2.58 -1.04 19.43
CA ILE A 198 3.61 -1.39 20.42
C ILE A 198 3.28 -2.71 21.10
N THR A 199 2.02 -2.90 21.52
CA THR A 199 1.59 -4.12 22.21
C THR A 199 1.64 -5.36 21.33
N HIS A 200 1.30 -5.23 20.04
CA HIS A 200 1.18 -6.36 19.12
C HIS A 200 2.37 -6.49 18.15
N PHE A 201 3.49 -5.83 18.43
CA PHE A 201 4.66 -5.86 17.56
C PHE A 201 5.30 -7.26 17.48
N VAL A 202 5.62 -7.68 16.24
CA VAL A 202 6.42 -8.86 15.92
C VAL A 202 7.53 -8.42 14.96
N SER A 203 8.78 -8.73 15.29
CA SER A 203 9.92 -8.48 14.39
C SER A 203 9.91 -9.51 13.28
N ASN A 204 10.15 -9.09 12.04
CA ASN A 204 10.31 -10.03 10.94
C ASN A 204 11.56 -10.93 11.10
N GLU A 205 12.50 -10.57 11.97
CA GLU A 205 13.67 -11.41 12.27
C GLU A 205 13.27 -12.78 12.84
N SER A 206 12.17 -12.85 13.60
CA SER A 206 11.71 -14.13 14.16
C SER A 206 11.29 -15.12 13.09
N ILE A 207 10.89 -14.65 11.89
CA ILE A 207 10.60 -15.52 10.75
C ILE A 207 11.90 -16.17 10.25
N LEU A 208 13.00 -15.40 10.17
CA LEU A 208 14.28 -15.94 9.70
C LEU A 208 14.91 -16.89 10.72
N GLU A 209 14.70 -16.63 12.02
CA GLU A 209 15.11 -17.54 13.09
C GLU A 209 14.34 -18.86 13.07
N ALA A 210 13.02 -18.81 12.82
CA ALA A 210 12.17 -19.98 12.72
C ALA A 210 12.37 -20.77 11.42
N HIS A 211 12.77 -20.11 10.34
CA HIS A 211 12.95 -20.68 9.00
C HIS A 211 14.36 -20.44 8.45
N PRO A 212 15.40 -21.06 9.04
CA PRO A 212 16.79 -20.89 8.59
C PRO A 212 17.04 -21.34 7.14
N GLU A 213 16.14 -22.13 6.56
CA GLU A 213 16.17 -22.59 5.18
C GLU A 213 15.69 -21.54 4.15
N LEU A 214 15.12 -20.43 4.60
CA LEU A 214 14.78 -19.30 3.72
C LEU A 214 16.06 -18.64 3.20
N VAL A 215 16.35 -18.82 1.91
CA VAL A 215 17.52 -18.21 1.27
C VAL A 215 17.16 -16.83 0.74
N GLN A 216 17.93 -15.82 1.13
CA GLN A 216 17.73 -14.46 0.64
C GLN A 216 17.99 -14.40 -0.88
N ILE A 217 17.07 -13.74 -1.60
CA ILE A 217 17.21 -13.44 -3.02
C ILE A 217 17.70 -12.00 -3.17
N GLU A 218 18.59 -11.79 -4.15
CA GLU A 218 19.03 -10.46 -4.52
C GLU A 218 17.85 -9.60 -5.01
N ALA A 219 17.81 -8.34 -4.57
CA ALA A 219 16.73 -7.44 -4.93
C ALA A 219 16.87 -6.97 -6.38
N GLU A 220 15.88 -7.27 -7.22
CA GLU A 220 15.80 -6.75 -8.60
C GLU A 220 15.66 -5.21 -8.63
N ASP A 221 15.05 -4.63 -7.60
CA ASP A 221 14.86 -3.19 -7.44
C ASP A 221 15.30 -2.77 -6.03
N PRO A 222 16.41 -2.02 -5.88
CA PRO A 222 16.92 -1.59 -4.56
C PRO A 222 15.95 -0.65 -3.83
N SER A 223 14.96 -0.06 -4.52
CA SER A 223 13.92 0.77 -3.90
C SER A 223 12.76 -0.04 -3.30
N SER A 224 12.73 -1.36 -3.52
CA SER A 224 11.77 -2.25 -2.88
C SER A 224 11.91 -2.18 -1.35
N PRO A 225 10.81 -1.94 -0.60
CA PRO A 225 10.87 -1.98 0.85
C PRO A 225 10.98 -3.40 1.41
N ALA A 226 10.70 -4.41 0.58
CA ALA A 226 10.76 -5.81 0.97
C ALA A 226 12.12 -6.40 0.61
N LYS A 227 12.76 -7.07 1.58
CA LYS A 227 13.81 -8.07 1.31
C LYS A 227 13.12 -9.40 1.00
N TYR A 228 13.49 -10.05 -0.09
CA TYR A 228 12.86 -11.29 -0.51
C TYR A 228 13.72 -12.50 -0.17
N TYR A 229 13.05 -13.56 0.24
CA TYR A 229 13.59 -14.87 0.57
C TYR A 229 12.77 -15.93 -0.16
N GLN A 230 13.35 -17.10 -0.37
CA GLN A 230 12.67 -18.18 -1.06
C GLN A 230 13.17 -19.54 -0.57
N TYR A 231 12.23 -20.46 -0.38
CA TYR A 231 12.53 -21.87 -0.25
C TYR A 231 12.97 -22.44 -1.59
N LYS A 232 13.92 -23.37 -1.58
CA LYS A 232 14.57 -23.92 -2.78
C LYS A 232 13.61 -24.34 -3.91
N ASN A 233 12.41 -24.82 -3.58
CA ASN A 233 11.42 -25.32 -4.54
C ASN A 233 10.14 -24.46 -4.63
N ALA A 234 10.04 -23.37 -3.86
CA ALA A 234 8.87 -22.50 -3.90
C ALA A 234 8.85 -21.65 -5.17
N LYS A 235 7.68 -21.50 -5.79
CA LYS A 235 7.50 -20.60 -6.94
C LYS A 235 7.31 -19.14 -6.50
N GLY A 236 6.65 -18.94 -5.37
CA GLY A 236 6.50 -17.64 -4.73
C GLY A 236 7.72 -17.27 -3.87
N LYS A 237 7.73 -16.02 -3.41
CA LYS A 237 8.75 -15.47 -2.51
C LYS A 237 8.14 -15.03 -1.18
N VAL A 238 8.89 -15.18 -0.10
CA VAL A 238 8.59 -14.56 1.20
C VAL A 238 9.26 -13.20 1.25
N GLY A 239 8.50 -12.12 1.39
CA GLY A 239 9.01 -10.76 1.50
C GLY A 239 8.92 -10.22 2.92
N LEU A 240 9.98 -9.62 3.43
CA LEU A 240 10.00 -9.00 4.75
C LEU A 240 10.08 -7.48 4.59
N ILE A 241 9.02 -6.77 4.99
CA ILE A 241 8.96 -5.31 5.03
C ILE A 241 9.11 -4.88 6.48
N SER A 242 10.30 -4.37 6.80
CA SER A 242 10.78 -4.17 8.17
C SER A 242 11.02 -2.70 8.51
N PRO A 243 9.99 -1.83 8.52
CA PRO A 243 10.16 -0.39 8.75
C PRO A 243 10.74 -0.06 10.14
N LEU A 244 10.66 -0.96 11.13
CA LEU A 244 11.19 -0.74 12.48
C LEU A 244 12.55 -1.43 12.66
N SER A 245 12.69 -2.68 12.24
CA SER A 245 13.96 -3.41 12.39
C SER A 245 15.00 -3.12 11.31
N CYS A 246 14.59 -2.67 10.11
CA CYS A 246 15.52 -2.42 8.99
C CYS A 246 15.09 -1.25 8.09
N ASN A 247 15.79 -0.12 8.21
CA ASN A 247 15.48 1.09 7.45
C ASN A 247 15.86 0.97 5.96
N PHE A 248 14.91 1.25 5.06
CA PHE A 248 15.09 1.27 3.60
C PHE A 248 14.93 2.67 2.97
N CYS A 249 15.05 3.74 3.78
CA CYS A 249 14.82 5.12 3.33
C CYS A 249 15.86 5.66 2.35
N SER A 250 17.10 5.14 2.39
CA SER A 250 18.19 5.56 1.49
C SER A 250 17.87 5.32 0.01
N HIS A 251 17.03 4.33 -0.29
CA HIS A 251 16.59 4.00 -1.65
C HIS A 251 15.10 4.35 -1.90
N CYS A 252 14.47 5.13 -1.02
CA CYS A 252 13.04 5.43 -1.11
C CYS A 252 12.71 6.37 -2.28
N ASN A 253 11.97 5.85 -3.26
CA ASN A 253 11.52 6.55 -4.47
C ASN A 253 10.05 7.01 -4.43
N ARG A 254 9.41 6.94 -3.26
CA ARG A 254 7.95 7.06 -3.11
C ARG A 254 7.49 8.46 -2.73
N LEU A 255 6.39 8.89 -3.35
CA LEU A 255 5.56 10.02 -2.95
C LEU A 255 4.10 9.55 -2.78
N ARG A 256 3.33 10.23 -1.94
CA ARG A 256 1.94 9.86 -1.64
C ARG A 256 1.01 11.06 -1.83
N ILE A 257 -0.17 10.80 -2.36
CA ILE A 257 -1.25 11.77 -2.47
C ILE A 257 -2.43 11.27 -1.61
N THR A 258 -2.92 12.12 -0.72
CA THR A 258 -4.12 11.86 0.10
C THR A 258 -5.40 12.08 -0.74
N PRO A 259 -6.57 11.56 -0.32
CA PRO A 259 -7.79 11.73 -1.11
C PRO A 259 -8.23 13.20 -1.25
N GLU A 260 -7.87 14.08 -0.30
CA GLU A 260 -8.13 15.52 -0.37
C GLU A 260 -7.15 16.29 -1.27
N GLY A 261 -6.09 15.64 -1.77
CA GLY A 261 -5.11 16.28 -2.63
C GLY A 261 -3.91 16.90 -1.92
N PHE A 262 -3.51 16.36 -0.76
CA PHE A 262 -2.23 16.70 -0.15
C PHE A 262 -1.12 15.76 -0.64
N LEU A 263 0.02 16.33 -1.02
CA LEU A 263 1.23 15.62 -1.36
C LEU A 263 2.07 15.39 -0.10
N LYS A 264 2.29 14.12 0.25
CA LYS A 264 3.15 13.69 1.34
C LYS A 264 4.47 13.15 0.79
N PRO A 265 5.61 13.74 1.17
CA PRO A 265 6.91 13.26 0.72
C PRO A 265 7.37 11.99 1.47
N CYS A 266 6.81 11.73 2.65
CA CYS A 266 7.07 10.54 3.44
C CYS A 266 5.78 10.03 4.11
N LEU A 267 5.69 8.71 4.32
CA LEU A 267 4.60 8.10 5.10
C LEU A 267 4.65 8.58 6.56
N HIS A 268 5.84 8.70 7.14
CA HIS A 268 6.07 9.02 8.55
C HIS A 268 6.43 10.50 8.76
N SER A 269 5.85 11.39 7.96
CA SER A 269 6.01 12.84 8.13
C SER A 269 4.66 13.53 8.12
N ASP A 270 4.48 14.48 9.03
CA ASP A 270 3.31 15.39 9.04
C ASP A 270 3.38 16.45 7.94
N ILE A 271 4.44 16.50 7.14
CA ILE A 271 4.50 17.39 5.97
C ILE A 271 3.41 16.98 4.98
N GLU A 272 2.57 17.96 4.65
CA GLU A 272 1.48 17.89 3.68
C GLU A 272 1.49 19.16 2.84
N LEU A 273 1.65 19.00 1.52
CA LEU A 273 1.71 20.12 0.59
C LEU A 273 0.44 20.13 -0.26
N ASP A 274 -0.24 21.27 -0.32
CA ASP A 274 -1.56 21.38 -0.97
C ASP A 274 -1.42 21.41 -2.50
N LEU A 275 -1.83 20.31 -3.16
CA LEU A 275 -1.96 20.28 -4.63
C LEU A 275 -3.35 20.74 -5.09
N ARG A 276 -4.36 20.65 -4.23
CA ARG A 276 -5.77 20.86 -4.60
C ARG A 276 -6.05 22.31 -4.89
N THR A 277 -5.60 23.22 -4.02
CA THR A 277 -5.86 24.66 -4.18
C THR A 277 -5.30 25.22 -5.49
N PRO A 278 -3.99 25.08 -5.82
CA PRO A 278 -3.47 25.54 -7.09
C PRO A 278 -4.13 24.85 -8.28
N LEU A 279 -4.39 23.54 -8.21
CA LEU A 279 -5.07 22.80 -9.27
C LEU A 279 -6.47 23.37 -9.58
N ARG A 280 -7.29 23.63 -8.56
CA ARG A 280 -8.65 24.16 -8.71
C ARG A 280 -8.69 25.61 -9.16
N SER A 281 -7.65 26.39 -8.84
CA SER A 281 -7.46 27.75 -9.35
C SER A 281 -6.95 27.79 -10.79
N GLY A 282 -6.66 26.64 -11.42
CA GLY A 282 -6.06 26.56 -12.76
C GLY A 282 -4.58 26.94 -12.79
N GLU A 283 -3.92 26.96 -11.63
CA GLU A 283 -2.50 27.26 -11.49
C GLU A 283 -1.65 25.98 -11.64
N SER A 284 -0.35 26.16 -11.89
CA SER A 284 0.58 25.03 -11.98
C SER A 284 0.84 24.43 -10.60
N ILE A 285 0.71 23.11 -10.48
CA ILE A 285 1.09 22.34 -9.28
C ILE A 285 2.59 22.02 -9.21
N LEU A 286 3.36 22.32 -10.27
CA LEU A 286 4.79 22.00 -10.35
C LEU A 286 5.63 22.60 -9.22
N PRO A 287 5.39 23.85 -8.75
CA PRO A 287 6.11 24.40 -7.60
C PRO A 287 5.94 23.55 -6.34
N VAL A 288 4.71 23.11 -6.06
CA VAL A 288 4.37 22.26 -4.92
C VAL A 288 5.07 20.89 -5.03
N ILE A 289 5.10 20.32 -6.23
CA ILE A 289 5.83 19.07 -6.49
C ILE A 289 7.32 19.27 -6.21
N LYS A 290 7.95 20.33 -6.72
CA LYS A 290 9.38 20.62 -6.48
C LYS A 290 9.69 20.80 -5.00
N GLU A 291 8.82 21.48 -4.27
CA GLU A 291 8.95 21.62 -2.82
C GLU A 291 8.94 20.25 -2.12
N ALA A 292 8.03 19.36 -2.50
CA ALA A 292 7.95 18.01 -1.94
C ALA A 292 9.27 17.23 -2.07
N PHE A 293 9.96 17.37 -3.19
CA PHE A 293 11.27 16.75 -3.43
C PHE A 293 12.33 17.40 -2.53
N ALA A 294 12.26 18.71 -2.32
CA ALA A 294 13.20 19.44 -1.48
C ALA A 294 13.02 19.17 0.03
N VAL A 295 11.80 18.88 0.48
CA VAL A 295 11.49 18.67 1.91
C VAL A 295 11.37 17.20 2.30
N LYS A 296 11.55 16.27 1.35
CA LYS A 296 11.55 14.83 1.63
C LYS A 296 12.65 14.51 2.64
N PRO A 297 12.33 13.96 3.83
CA PRO A 297 13.32 13.68 4.86
C PRO A 297 14.28 12.57 4.41
N GLU A 298 15.49 12.56 4.97
CA GLU A 298 16.49 11.52 4.72
C GLU A 298 15.94 10.14 5.10
N LYS A 299 15.40 10.04 6.32
CA LYS A 299 14.80 8.83 6.89
C LYS A 299 13.61 9.16 7.79
N HIS A 300 12.78 8.17 8.06
CA HIS A 300 11.82 8.24 9.16
C HIS A 300 12.53 8.08 10.51
N LEU A 301 11.85 8.43 11.60
CA LEU A 301 12.33 8.35 12.98
C LEU A 301 11.40 7.49 13.84
N LEU A 302 10.82 6.43 13.25
CA LEU A 302 9.94 5.50 13.97
C LEU A 302 10.67 4.81 15.13
N GLU A 303 11.98 4.59 14.99
CA GLU A 303 12.86 4.07 16.03
C GLU A 303 12.97 5.01 17.25
N GLU A 304 12.66 6.29 17.09
CA GLU A 304 12.61 7.30 18.16
C GLU A 304 11.18 7.51 18.69
N HIS A 305 10.24 6.62 18.36
CA HIS A 305 8.81 6.74 18.66
C HIS A 305 8.15 8.04 18.16
N LYS A 306 8.76 8.70 17.17
CA LYS A 306 8.16 9.86 16.50
C LYS A 306 7.16 9.36 15.45
N THR A 307 5.90 9.32 15.87
CA THR A 307 4.75 9.04 14.99
C THR A 307 4.24 10.32 14.32
N ILE A 308 3.42 10.15 13.29
CA ILE A 308 2.58 11.21 12.71
C ILE A 308 1.22 11.27 13.39
N ILE A 309 0.55 12.40 13.25
CA ILE A 309 -0.80 12.63 13.80
C ILE A 309 -1.85 11.87 12.97
N ARG A 310 -1.66 11.84 11.65
CA ARG A 310 -2.67 11.32 10.73
C ARG A 310 -2.71 9.79 10.71
N GLY A 311 -3.91 9.21 10.87
CA GLY A 311 -4.11 7.76 10.85
C GLY A 311 -3.85 7.12 9.48
N MET A 312 -3.48 5.83 9.48
CA MET A 312 -3.14 5.04 8.29
C MET A 312 -4.25 5.02 7.22
N SER A 313 -5.51 4.95 7.66
CA SER A 313 -6.69 4.95 6.78
C SER A 313 -6.83 6.22 5.94
N ARG A 314 -6.24 7.35 6.36
CA ARG A 314 -6.36 8.64 5.67
C ARG A 314 -5.17 8.99 4.77
N ILE A 315 -4.13 8.16 4.73
CA ILE A 315 -2.87 8.42 4.01
C ILE A 315 -2.57 7.39 2.90
N GLY A 316 -3.53 6.50 2.61
CA GLY A 316 -3.42 5.51 1.53
C GLY A 316 -2.42 4.40 1.86
N GLY A 317 -2.71 3.63 2.91
CA GLY A 317 -1.94 2.47 3.41
C GLY A 317 -1.47 1.48 2.36
#